data_AF-A0A534MTZ0-F1
#
_entry.id   AF-A0A534MTZ0-F1
#
_cell.length_a   1.000
_cell.length_b   1.000
_cell.length_c   1.000
_cell.angle_alpha   90.00
_cell.angle_beta   90.00
_cell.angle_gamma   90.00
#
_symmetry.space_group_name_H-M   'P 1'
#
loop_
_entity.id
_entity.type
_entity.pdbx_description
1 polymer ?
#
loop_
_entity_poly.entity_id
_entity_poly.type
_entity_poly.pdbx_seq_one_letter_code
_entity_poly.pdbx_strand_id
1 'polypeptide(L)' 'MKAIVASGKRKTAVARATLTKGRGVVRINSVPVEIYPFELGRLKILEPLKLAGKKVDTIDIDVNVQGGGVMGQADAVRTA' A
#
# COMPACT_ATOMS: atom_id res chain seq x y z
N MET A 1 -11.96 -4.26 -17.27
CA MET A 1 -11.27 -3.27 -16.42
C MET A 1 -9.83 -3.74 -16.24
N LYS A 2 -8.83 -2.96 -16.66
CA LYS A 2 -7.42 -3.41 -16.61
C LYS A 2 -6.88 -3.14 -15.21
N ALA A 3 -6.84 -4.17 -14.37
CA ALA A 3 -6.22 -4.12 -13.05
C ALA A 3 -4.73 -4.43 -13.21
N ILE A 4 -3.86 -3.56 -12.70
CA ILE A 4 -2.42 -3.81 -12.64
C ILE A 4 -2.14 -4.40 -11.27
N VAL A 5 -1.56 -5.60 -11.24
CA VAL A 5 -1.18 -6.25 -9.99
C VAL A 5 0.33 -6.12 -9.84
N ALA A 6 0.76 -5.58 -8.72
CA ALA A 6 2.15 -5.51 -8.31
C ALA A 6 2.35 -6.28 -7.00
N SER A 7 3.57 -6.72 -6.74
CA SER A 7 3.91 -7.42 -5.52
C SER A 7 5.20 -6.86 -4.93
N GLY A 8 5.21 -6.73 -3.61
CA GLY A 8 6.35 -6.31 -2.82
C GLY A 8 6.66 -7.37 -1.77
N LYS A 9 7.94 -7.63 -1.52
CA LYS A 9 8.37 -8.60 -0.51
C LYS A 9 9.46 -7.98 0.36
N ARG A 10 9.34 -8.12 1.67
CA ARG A 10 10.40 -7.77 2.63
C ARG A 10 10.51 -8.84 3.70
N LYS A 11 11.68 -9.50 3.78
CA LYS A 11 11.90 -10.67 4.64
C LYS A 11 10.81 -11.74 4.37
N THR A 12 9.96 -12.00 5.36
CA THR A 12 8.83 -12.93 5.30
C THR A 12 7.48 -12.26 5.00
N ALA A 13 7.43 -10.91 4.94
CA ALA A 13 6.22 -10.17 4.60
C ALA A 13 6.06 -10.08 3.07
N VAL A 14 4.87 -10.40 2.59
CA VAL A 14 4.48 -10.34 1.17
C VAL A 14 3.27 -9.42 1.05
N ALA A 15 3.42 -8.37 0.26
CA ALA A 15 2.38 -7.42 -0.11
C ALA A 15 1.98 -7.63 -1.57
N ARG A 16 0.69 -7.58 -1.86
CA ARG A 16 0.12 -7.66 -3.20
C ARG A 16 -0.77 -6.45 -3.41
N ALA A 17 -0.31 -5.53 -4.24
CA ALA A 17 -1.02 -4.31 -4.59
C ALA A 17 -1.83 -4.53 -5.88
N THR A 18 -3.07 -4.08 -5.88
CA THR A 18 -3.94 -4.07 -7.04
C THR A 18 -4.30 -2.63 -7.33
N LEU A 19 -3.84 -2.13 -8.47
CA LEU A 19 -4.09 -0.78 -8.94
C LEU A 19 -5.23 -0.81 -9.94
N THR A 20 -6.22 0.01 -9.68
CA THR A 20 -7.38 0.23 -10.56
C THR A 20 -7.56 1.72 -10.81
N LYS A 21 -8.15 2.10 -11.95
CA LYS A 21 -8.49 3.52 -12.20
C LYS A 21 -9.67 3.89 -11.30
N GLY A 22 -9.55 4.98 -10.55
CA GLY A 22 -10.47 5.28 -9.45
C GLY A 22 -10.37 6.70 -8.91
N ARG A 23 -10.72 6.87 -7.63
CA ARG A 23 -10.89 8.16 -6.93
C ARG A 23 -9.75 8.49 -5.95
N GLY A 24 -8.66 7.72 -5.95
CA GLY A 24 -7.54 7.97 -5.04
C GLY A 24 -7.66 7.24 -3.70
N VAL A 25 -8.49 6.20 -3.61
CA VAL A 25 -8.69 5.49 -2.36
C VAL A 25 -7.55 4.49 -2.14
N VAL A 26 -6.84 4.63 -1.02
CA VAL A 26 -5.77 3.70 -0.62
C VAL A 26 -6.22 2.85 0.56
N ARG A 27 -6.23 1.53 0.36
CA ARG A 27 -6.60 0.54 1.37
C ARG A 27 -5.50 -0.49 1.57
N ILE A 28 -5.33 -0.92 2.82
CA ILE A 28 -4.39 -1.95 3.24
C ILE A 28 -5.18 -2.97 4.05
N ASN A 29 -5.24 -4.22 3.60
CA ASN A 29 -6.05 -5.28 4.20
C ASN A 29 -7.50 -4.82 4.47
N SER A 30 -8.12 -4.19 3.46
CA SER A 30 -9.47 -3.58 3.55
C SER A 30 -9.62 -2.40 4.52
N VAL A 31 -8.55 -1.96 5.19
CA VAL A 31 -8.55 -0.82 6.12
C VAL A 31 -7.93 0.40 5.44
N PRO A 32 -8.53 1.60 5.54
CA PRO A 32 -7.92 2.84 5.05
C PRO A 32 -6.58 3.12 5.74
N VAL A 33 -5.59 3.62 5.00
CA VAL A 33 -4.24 3.90 5.52
C VAL A 33 -4.23 4.88 6.71
N GLU A 34 -5.25 5.73 6.83
CA GLU A 34 -5.40 6.70 7.92
C GLU A 34 -5.64 6.04 9.28
N ILE A 35 -6.33 4.90 9.29
CA ILE A 35 -6.71 4.15 10.50
C ILE A 35 -5.63 3.13 10.86
N TYR A 36 -4.52 3.08 10.11
CA TYR A 36 -3.47 2.12 10.37
C TYR A 36 -2.85 2.38 11.76
N PRO A 37 -2.85 1.39 12.67
CA PRO A 37 -2.62 1.59 14.11
C PRO A 37 -1.19 2.02 14.48
N PHE A 38 -0.24 1.95 13.54
CA PHE A 38 1.16 2.23 13.78
C PHE A 38 1.64 3.44 12.95
N GLU A 39 1.90 4.56 13.63
CA GLU A 39 2.26 5.84 12.99
C GLU A 39 3.51 5.74 12.12
N LEU A 40 4.58 5.12 12.62
CA LEU A 40 5.83 4.96 11.87
C LEU A 40 5.65 4.10 10.60
N GLY A 41 4.77 3.10 10.65
CA GLY A 41 4.42 2.26 9.49
C GLY A 41 3.64 3.06 8.46
N ARG A 42 2.67 3.85 8.92
CA ARG A 42 1.88 4.75 8.09
C ARG A 42 2.76 5.78 7.37
N LEU A 43 3.73 6.39 8.06
CA LEU A 43 4.66 7.35 7.46
C LEU A 43 5.46 6.72 6.32
N LYS A 44 5.97 5.50 6.51
CA LYS A 44 6.70 4.75 5.47
C LYS A 44 5.83 4.42 4.26
N ILE A 45 4.58 4.03 4.48
CA ILE A 45 3.66 3.70 3.38
C ILE A 45 3.25 4.96 2.59
N LEU A 46 3.11 6.09 3.28
CA LEU A 46 2.73 7.37 2.65
C LEU A 46 3.87 8.04 1.89
N GLU A 47 5.14 7.71 2.18
CA GLU A 47 6.32 8.26 1.48
C GLU A 47 6.23 8.15 -0.06
N PRO A 48 6.02 6.96 -0.67
CA PRO A 48 5.90 6.83 -2.13
C PRO A 48 4.65 7.53 -2.68
N LEU A 49 3.55 7.56 -1.92
CA LEU A 49 2.33 8.25 -2.34
C LEU A 49 2.52 9.77 -2.41
N LYS A 50 3.26 10.34 -1.45
CA LYS A 50 3.65 11.76 -1.47
C LYS A 50 4.57 12.07 -2.66
N LEU A 51 5.50 11.17 -2.99
CA LEU A 51 6.39 11.33 -4.15
C LEU A 51 5.64 11.22 -5.49
N ALA A 52 4.63 10.36 -5.59
CA ALA A 52 3.82 10.19 -6.79
C ALA A 52 2.89 11.40 -7.08
N GLY A 53 2.61 12.24 -6.07
CA GLY A 53 1.85 13.48 -6.20
C GLY A 53 0.43 13.26 -6.73
N LYS A 54 -0.03 14.14 -7.63
CA LYS A 54 -1.41 14.16 -8.17
C LYS A 54 -1.83 12.90 -8.95
N LYS A 55 -0.91 11.99 -9.27
CA LYS A 55 -1.26 10.74 -9.97
C LYS A 55 -2.07 9.80 -9.08
N VAL A 56 -1.91 9.89 -7.75
CA VAL A 56 -2.59 9.04 -6.78
C VAL A 56 -4.11 9.27 -6.81
N ASP A 57 -4.56 10.52 -7.01
CA ASP A 57 -5.99 10.88 -7.02
C ASP A 57 -6.80 10.23 -8.15
N THR A 58 -6.12 9.66 -9.16
CA THR A 58 -6.75 9.02 -10.33
C THR A 58 -6.79 7.49 -10.25
N ILE A 59 -6.20 6.91 -9.20
CA ILE A 59 -6.03 5.47 -9.04
C ILE A 59 -6.50 5.02 -7.65
N ASP A 60 -7.27 3.94 -7.61
CA ASP A 60 -7.56 3.24 -6.36
C ASP A 60 -6.51 2.14 -6.17
N ILE A 61 -5.96 2.08 -4.97
CA ILE A 61 -4.89 1.16 -4.58
C ILE A 61 -5.42 0.28 -3.46
N ASP A 62 -5.54 -1.01 -3.73
CA ASP A 62 -5.87 -2.02 -2.72
C ASP A 62 -4.64 -2.91 -2.48
N VAL A 63 -4.13 -2.94 -1.26
CA VAL A 63 -2.96 -3.74 -0.90
C VAL A 63 -3.33 -4.80 0.12
N ASN A 64 -3.09 -6.05 -0.22
CA ASN A 64 -3.21 -7.18 0.71
C ASN A 64 -1.82 -7.60 1.16
N VAL A 65 -1.55 -7.52 2.47
CA VAL A 65 -0.25 -7.85 3.06
C VAL A 65 -0.39 -8.94 4.11
N GLN A 66 0.50 -9.92 4.03
CA GLN A 66 0.52 -11.08 4.92
C GLN A 66 1.95 -11.49 5.29
N GLY A 67 2.10 -12.12 6.46
CA GLY A 67 3.38 -12.59 6.98
C GLY A 67 4.26 -11.49 7.59
N GLY A 68 5.34 -11.90 8.25
CA GLY A 68 6.27 -11.01 8.94
C GLY A 68 5.66 -10.28 10.15
N GLY A 69 6.26 -9.14 10.51
CA GLY A 69 5.74 -8.24 11.56
C GLY A 69 5.37 -6.87 10.99
N VAL A 70 4.72 -6.04 11.80
CA VAL A 70 4.12 -4.74 11.38
C VAL A 70 5.07 -3.87 10.55
N MET A 71 6.33 -3.75 10.99
CA MET A 71 7.34 -2.94 10.29
C MET A 71 7.76 -3.54 8.94
N GLY A 72 7.88 -4.87 8.87
CA GLY A 72 8.22 -5.58 7.64
C GLY A 72 7.08 -5.55 6.62
N GLN A 73 5.84 -5.59 7.10
CA GLN A 73 4.65 -5.40 6.28
C GLN A 73 4.61 -3.99 5.69
N ALA A 74 4.84 -2.96 6.49
CA ALA A 74 4.90 -1.57 5.99
C ALA A 74 5.98 -1.39 4.90
N ASP A 75 7.17 -1.98 5.08
CA ASP A 75 8.24 -1.93 4.07
C ASP A 75 7.88 -2.71 2.79
N ALA A 76 7.18 -3.85 2.93
CA ALA A 76 6.71 -4.63 1.78
C ALA A 76 5.65 -3.85 0.99
N VAL A 77 4.70 -3.20 1.68
CA VAL A 77 3.68 -2.33 1.09
C VAL A 77 4.33 -1.13 0.40
N ARG A 78 5.35 -0.51 0.99
CA ARG A 78 6.10 0.60 0.38
C ARG A 78 6.77 0.21 -0.95
N THR A 79 7.11 -1.07 -1.10
CA THR A 79 7.84 -1.59 -2.26
C THR A 79 6.89 -2.06 -3.38
N ALA A 80 5.67 -2.44 -3.02
CA ALA A 80 4.63 -2.91 -3.94
C ALA A 80 4.01 -1.74 -4.73
#